data_AF-A0A838JP47-F1
#
_entry.id   AF-A0A838JP47-F1
#
_cell.length_a   1.000
_cell.length_b   1.000
_cell.length_c   1.000
_cell.angle_alpha   90.00
_cell.angle_beta   90.00
_cell.angle_gamma   90.00
#
_symmetry.space_group_name_H-M   'P 1'
#
loop_
_entity.id
_entity.type
_entity.pdbx_description
1 polymer ?
#
loop_
_entity_poly.entity_id
_entity_poly.type
_entity_poly.pdbx_seq_one_letter_code
_entity_poly.pdbx_strand_id
1 'polypeptide(L)'
;YQAVSHCYQRPTYEDWPYSVFSMVHGRSVEECETVLAAMAEETGLTEYTSLYSTREYKKTRVRYFTPEMEAWERLYAGILR
;
A
#
# COMPACT_ATOMS: atom_id res chain seq x y z
N TYR A 1 15.66 7.14 -5.76
CA TYR A 1 14.72 7.67 -6.76
C TYR A 1 13.85 8.77 -6.17
N GLN A 2 13.75 9.94 -6.82
CA GLN A 2 12.83 11.00 -6.36
C GLN A 2 11.35 10.63 -6.49
N ALA A 3 11.02 9.69 -7.39
CA ALA A 3 9.67 9.16 -7.57
C ALA A 3 9.16 8.31 -6.38
N VAL A 4 10.03 7.91 -5.44
CA VAL A 4 9.65 7.07 -4.30
C VAL A 4 9.41 7.93 -3.06
N SER A 5 8.20 7.86 -2.52
CA SER A 5 7.79 8.66 -1.36
C SER A 5 7.90 7.93 -0.02
N HIS A 6 7.59 6.63 -0.01
CA HIS A 6 7.55 5.80 1.19
C HIS A 6 8.00 4.39 0.85
N CYS A 7 8.72 3.77 1.78
CA CYS A 7 9.07 2.35 1.72
C CYS A 7 8.61 1.67 3.01
N TYR A 8 8.11 0.44 2.89
CA TYR A 8 7.71 -0.39 4.01
C TYR A 8 8.31 -1.79 3.87
N GLN A 9 8.63 -2.41 5.00
CA GLN A 9 8.97 -3.82 5.08
C GLN A 9 7.92 -4.55 5.94
N ARG A 10 7.51 -5.74 5.50
CA ARG A 10 6.55 -6.61 6.18
C ARG A 10 7.00 -8.07 6.11
N PRO A 11 6.52 -8.95 7.01
CA PRO A 11 6.62 -10.40 6.84
C PRO A 11 5.93 -10.86 5.56
N THR A 12 6.35 -12.01 5.03
CA THR A 12 5.72 -12.69 3.89
C THR A 12 4.78 -13.80 4.36
N TYR A 13 3.84 -14.15 3.50
CA TYR A 13 2.87 -15.23 3.70
C TYR A 13 2.79 -16.07 2.42
N GLU A 14 2.21 -17.27 2.50
CA GLU A 14 2.13 -18.19 1.34
C GLU A 14 1.37 -17.59 0.15
N ASP A 15 0.33 -16.80 0.43
CA ASP A 15 -0.48 -16.09 -0.56
C ASP A 15 0.07 -14.70 -0.92
N TRP A 16 1.10 -14.21 -0.21
CA TRP A 16 1.71 -12.90 -0.44
C TRP A 16 3.23 -12.92 -0.19
N PRO A 17 4.03 -13.30 -1.20
CA PRO A 17 5.47 -13.47 -1.05
C PRO A 17 6.29 -12.17 -1.14
N TYR A 18 5.66 -10.99 -1.08
CA TYR A 18 6.35 -9.69 -1.21
C TYR A 18 6.62 -9.04 0.15
N SER A 19 7.90 -8.86 0.52
CA SER A 19 8.29 -8.29 1.81
C SER A 19 8.55 -6.78 1.80
N VAL A 20 8.87 -6.20 0.63
CA VAL A 20 9.22 -4.78 0.47
C VAL A 20 8.19 -4.10 -0.42
N PHE A 21 7.72 -2.93 0.03
CA PHE A 21 6.72 -2.13 -0.66
C PHE A 21 7.26 -0.72 -0.86
N SER A 22 7.21 -0.21 -2.10
CA SER A 22 7.65 1.13 -2.44
C SER A 22 6.52 1.91 -3.12
N MET A 23 6.17 3.07 -2.56
CA MET A 23 5.19 3.97 -3.17
C MET A 23 5.86 4.85 -4.23
N VAL A 24 5.82 4.38 -5.47
CA VAL A 24 6.30 5.07 -6.68
C VAL A 24 5.21 5.97 -7.24
N HIS A 25 5.58 7.21 -7.58
CA HIS A 25 4.70 8.20 -8.21
C HIS A 25 5.22 8.56 -9.61
N GLY A 26 4.28 8.71 -10.54
CA GLY A 26 4.53 9.18 -11.89
C GLY A 26 3.27 9.82 -12.47
N ARG A 27 3.41 10.48 -13.61
CA ARG A 27 2.28 11.11 -14.32
C ARG A 27 1.56 10.12 -15.23
N SER A 28 2.16 8.97 -15.48
CA SER A 28 1.57 7.86 -16.21
C SER A 28 2.06 6.51 -15.68
N VAL A 29 1.41 5.44 -16.14
CA VAL A 29 1.82 4.06 -15.84
C VAL A 29 3.22 3.78 -16.37
N GLU A 30 3.52 4.23 -17.58
CA GLU A 30 4.81 4.03 -18.25
C GLU A 30 5.97 4.71 -17.51
N GLU A 31 5.75 5.90 -16.95
CA GLU A 31 6.74 6.59 -16.11
C GLU A 31 7.02 5.80 -14.82
N CYS A 32 5.98 5.21 -14.22
CA CYS A 32 6.14 4.34 -13.04
C CYS A 32 6.88 3.05 -13.40
N GLU A 33 6.50 2.37 -14.49
CA GLU A 33 7.17 1.14 -14.95
C GLU A 33 8.64 1.38 -15.28
N THR A 34 9.00 2.54 -15.86
CA THR A 34 10.40 2.90 -16.11
C THR A 34 11.21 3.00 -14.82
N VAL A 35 10.63 3.61 -13.78
CA VAL A 35 11.28 3.69 -12.45
C VAL A 35 11.39 2.30 -11.82
N LEU A 36 10.34 1.49 -11.88
CA LEU A 36 10.34 0.13 -11.35
C LEU A 36 11.37 -0.76 -12.04
N ALA A 37 11.48 -0.68 -13.37
CA ALA A 37 12.47 -1.42 -14.14
C ALA A 37 13.90 -1.03 -13.77
N ALA A 38 14.19 0.28 -13.65
CA ALA A 38 15.49 0.77 -13.20
C ALA A 38 15.83 0.27 -11.77
N MET A 39 14.86 0.30 -10.86
CA MET A 39 15.02 -0.23 -9.51
C MET A 39 15.31 -1.73 -9.52
N ALA A 40 14.60 -2.51 -10.34
CA ALA A 40 14.79 -3.94 -10.48
C ALA A 40 16.19 -4.27 -11.04
N GLU A 41 16.63 -3.54 -12.06
CA GLU A 41 17.96 -3.67 -12.66
C GLU A 41 19.07 -3.38 -11.64
N GLU A 42 18.98 -2.27 -10.91
CA GLU A 42 19.99 -1.88 -9.91
C GLU A 42 20.06 -2.84 -8.71
N THR A 43 18.92 -3.40 -8.30
CA THR A 43 18.85 -4.27 -7.12
C THR A 43 19.01 -5.75 -7.44
N GLY A 44 18.88 -6.14 -8.71
CA GLY A 44 18.84 -7.54 -9.14
C GLY A 44 17.54 -8.27 -8.79
N LEU A 45 16.49 -7.55 -8.39
CA LEU A 45 15.19 -8.16 -8.08
C LEU A 45 14.49 -8.59 -9.37
N THR A 46 14.23 -9.89 -9.50
CA THR A 46 13.51 -10.45 -10.65
C THR A 46 12.03 -10.67 -10.37
N GLU A 47 11.63 -10.71 -9.10
CA GLU A 47 10.25 -10.92 -8.68
C GLU A 47 9.71 -9.66 -7.99
N TYR A 48 8.83 -8.94 -8.68
CA TYR A 48 8.09 -7.81 -8.16
C TYR A 48 6.75 -7.68 -8.89
N THR A 49 5.83 -6.92 -8.30
CA THR A 49 4.54 -6.61 -8.93
C THR A 49 4.16 -5.16 -8.67
N SER A 50 3.41 -4.56 -9.59
CA SER A 50 2.91 -3.19 -9.48
C SER A 50 1.41 -3.19 -9.19
N LEU A 51 1.00 -2.42 -8.17
CA LEU A 51 -0.40 -2.22 -7.81
C LEU A 51 -0.79 -0.76 -8.06
N TYR A 52 -1.49 -0.51 -9.16
CA TYR A 52 -1.89 0.83 -9.57
C TYR A 52 -3.11 1.33 -8.79
N SER A 53 -2.95 2.48 -8.14
CA SER A 53 -4.07 3.18 -7.53
C SER A 53 -4.97 3.78 -8.61
N THR A 54 -6.14 3.19 -8.82
CA THR A 54 -7.11 3.65 -9.85
C THR A 54 -8.18 4.58 -9.28
N ARG A 55 -8.50 4.43 -7.99
CA ARG A 55 -9.50 5.25 -7.31
C ARG A 55 -9.20 5.35 -5.82
N GLU A 56 -9.26 6.57 -5.30
CA GLU A 56 -9.22 6.83 -3.87
C GLU A 56 -10.64 6.83 -3.31
N TYR A 57 -11.03 5.74 -2.65
CA TYR A 57 -12.35 5.67 -1.98
C TYR A 57 -12.38 6.44 -0.67
N LYS A 58 -11.25 6.48 0.05
CA LYS A 58 -11.13 7.16 1.35
C LYS A 58 -9.67 7.47 1.66
N LYS A 59 -9.38 8.73 1.99
CA LYS A 59 -8.08 9.17 2.55
C LYS A 59 -8.32 10.23 3.62
N THR A 60 -8.37 9.78 4.86
CA THR A 60 -8.62 10.62 6.02
C THR A 60 -7.70 10.20 7.14
N ARG A 61 -7.27 11.15 7.99
CA ARG A 61 -6.51 10.81 9.20
C ARG A 61 -7.41 10.04 10.17
N VAL A 62 -6.85 9.04 10.84
CA VAL A 62 -7.53 8.34 11.93
C VAL A 62 -7.72 9.31 13.10
N ARG A 63 -8.92 9.35 13.66
CA ARG A 63 -9.21 9.97 14.95
C ARG A 63 -9.33 8.85 15.97
N TYR A 64 -8.59 8.94 17.07
CA TYR A 64 -8.59 7.90 18.09
C TYR A 64 -9.71 8.15 19.10
N PHE A 65 -10.28 7.06 19.64
CA PHE A 65 -11.24 7.07 20.75
C PHE A 65 -12.46 7.98 20.53
N THR A 66 -13.09 7.91 19.36
CA THR A 66 -14.28 8.72 19.07
C THR A 66 -15.58 7.96 19.39
N PRO A 67 -16.61 8.64 19.93
CA PRO A 67 -17.90 7.99 20.22
C PRO A 67 -18.54 7.33 19.00
N GLU A 68 -18.31 7.86 17.80
CA GLU A 68 -18.83 7.29 16.55
C GLU A 68 -18.16 5.96 16.20
N MET A 69 -16.85 5.83 16.46
CA MET A 69 -16.12 4.58 16.22
C MET A 69 -16.61 3.49 17.18
N GLU A 70 -16.80 3.83 18.46
CA GLU A 70 -17.38 2.89 19.44
C GLU A 70 -18.81 2.49 19.08
N ALA A 71 -19.64 3.44 18.63
CA ALA A 71 -21.01 3.15 18.19
C ALA A 71 -21.03 2.22 16.98
N TRP A 72 -20.12 2.42 16.02
CA TRP A 72 -19.97 1.55 14.87
C TRP A 72 -19.49 0.14 15.28
N GLU A 73 -18.50 0.05 16.17
CA GLU A 73 -18.00 -1.24 16.66
C GLU A 73 -19.09 -2.05 17.38
N ARG A 74 -19.90 -1.40 18.22
CA ARG A 74 -21.04 -2.05 18.89
C ARG A 74 -22.03 -2.66 17.90
N LEU A 75 -22.27 -2.00 16.77
CA LEU A 75 -23.24 -2.45 15.77
C LEU A 75 -22.68 -3.49 14.79
N TYR A 76 -21.38 -3.42 14.46
CA TYR A 76 -20.82 -4.14 13.31
C TYR A 76 -19.58 -4.99 13.60
N ALA A 77 -18.85 -4.76 14.69
CA ALA A 77 -17.60 -5.50 14.98
C ALA A 77 -17.85 -6.88 15.63
N GLY A 78 -19.08 -7.38 15.61
CA GLY A 78 -19.43 -8.70 16.14
C GLY A 78 -19.57 -8.77 17.67
N ILE A 79 -19.58 -7.63 18.37
CA ILE A 79 -19.73 -7.57 19.84
C ILE A 79 -21.19 -7.85 20.30
N LEU A 80 -22.17 -7.71 19.39
CA LEU A 80 -23.59 -8.08 19.61
C LEU A 80 -23.99 -9.37 18.84
N ARG A 81 -23.13 -10.41 18.86
CA ARG A 81 -23.54 -11.76 18.49
C ARG A 81 -23.59 -12.66 19.72
#